data_AF-V5GPR1-F1
#
_entry.id   AF-V5GPR1-F1
#
_cell.length_a   1.000
_cell.length_b   1.000
_cell.length_c   1.000
_cell.angle_alpha   90.00
_cell.angle_beta   90.00
_cell.angle_gamma   90.00
#
_symmetry.space_group_name_H-M   'P 1'
#
loop_
_entity.id
_entity.type
_entity.pdbx_description
1 polymer ?
#
loop_
_entity_poly.entity_id
_entity_poly.type
_entity_poly.pdbx_seq_one_letter_code
_entity_poly.pdbx_strand_id
1 'polypeptide(L)'
;MYHQSFVTCVWCLAMAGMYSADLIAVALSEDMVRNSVKHQYISYHATALQYSVRIESPTYDGPFLGQQVLDSLYSTRHLTTRCPNWTMQDLSLQEKIILKTLDCLQTKYGSAPVLRQLLPHFHYPDIVFGVQIADTDITLSQLELCSEDGVLVPQSSSGAVPCAVVVHGLGAFSEGSQHLMGLAKVKVRQLRTLGFRVVELSHFELSCMSSDFYIQDKLLAACTTSLPNL
;
A
#
# COMPACT_ATOMS: atom_id res chain seq x y z
N MET A 1 -6.65 -27.96 15.02
CA MET A 1 -5.89 -27.35 13.90
C MET A 1 -5.61 -25.90 14.26
N TYR A 2 -4.37 -25.42 14.15
CA TYR A 2 -4.06 -24.00 14.43
C TYR A 2 -4.50 -23.14 13.24
N HIS A 3 -5.78 -22.75 13.21
CA HIS A 3 -6.35 -21.94 12.13
C HIS A 3 -5.54 -20.67 11.85
N GLN A 4 -4.92 -20.07 12.89
CA GLN A 4 -3.98 -18.96 12.72
C GLN A 4 -2.80 -19.27 11.80
N SER A 5 -2.13 -20.41 12.02
CA SER A 5 -0.99 -20.82 11.20
C SER A 5 -1.44 -21.07 9.77
N PHE A 6 -2.64 -21.63 9.59
CA PHE A 6 -3.23 -21.83 8.27
C PHE A 6 -3.47 -20.50 7.55
N VAL A 7 -4.15 -19.53 8.18
CA VAL A 7 -4.37 -18.18 7.59
C VAL A 7 -3.05 -17.51 7.24
N THR A 8 -2.03 -17.66 8.09
CA THR A 8 -0.69 -17.12 7.84
C THR A 8 -0.05 -17.76 6.60
N CYS A 9 -0.13 -19.08 6.46
CA CYS A 9 0.37 -19.78 5.28
C CYS A 9 -0.34 -19.33 4.00
N VAL A 10 -1.68 -19.22 4.03
CA VAL A 10 -2.46 -18.76 2.87
C VAL A 10 -2.12 -17.32 2.51
N TRP A 11 -1.94 -16.45 3.51
CA TRP A 11 -1.46 -15.09 3.29
C TRP A 11 -0.05 -15.04 2.68
N CYS A 12 0.88 -15.88 3.12
CA CYS A 12 2.21 -16.00 2.51
C CYS A 12 2.14 -16.43 1.03
N LEU A 13 1.22 -17.33 0.67
CA LEU A 13 0.96 -17.70 -0.73
C LEU A 13 0.44 -16.50 -1.53
N ALA A 14 -0.51 -15.74 -0.99
CA ALA A 14 -1.01 -14.52 -1.61
C ALA A 14 0.11 -13.46 -1.80
N MET A 15 1.01 -13.30 -0.82
CA MET A 15 2.19 -12.43 -0.99
C MET A 15 3.07 -12.88 -2.17
N ALA A 16 3.20 -14.19 -2.38
CA ALA A 16 3.90 -14.75 -3.52
C ALA A 16 3.12 -14.66 -4.86
N GLY A 17 1.90 -14.12 -4.85
CA GLY A 17 1.02 -14.03 -6.02
C GLY A 17 0.26 -15.31 -6.33
N MET A 18 0.20 -16.25 -5.38
CA MET A 18 -0.47 -17.53 -5.53
C MET A 18 -1.82 -17.52 -4.81
N TYR A 19 -2.90 -17.58 -5.59
CA TYR A 19 -4.27 -17.53 -5.09
C TYR A 19 -4.98 -18.86 -5.37
N SER A 20 -5.33 -19.59 -4.31
CA SER A 20 -6.12 -20.82 -4.39
C SER A 20 -7.46 -20.59 -3.74
N ALA A 21 -8.55 -20.69 -4.53
CA ALA A 21 -9.90 -20.41 -4.06
C ALA A 21 -10.29 -21.27 -2.85
N ASP A 22 -9.98 -22.57 -2.88
CA ASP A 22 -10.28 -23.48 -1.77
C ASP A 22 -9.55 -23.10 -0.48
N LEU A 23 -8.26 -22.77 -0.58
CA LEU A 23 -7.46 -22.36 0.58
C LEU A 23 -7.94 -21.02 1.15
N ILE A 24 -8.29 -20.07 0.28
CA ILE A 24 -8.84 -18.76 0.67
C ILE A 24 -10.19 -18.95 1.36
N ALA A 25 -11.08 -19.79 0.81
CA ALA A 25 -12.40 -20.03 1.38
C ALA A 25 -12.33 -20.61 2.79
N VAL A 26 -11.40 -21.54 3.04
CA VAL A 26 -11.16 -22.08 4.39
C VAL A 26 -10.53 -21.02 5.30
N ALA A 27 -9.59 -20.21 4.78
CA ALA A 27 -8.88 -19.22 5.58
C ALA A 27 -9.77 -18.04 6.00
N LEU A 28 -10.72 -17.64 5.15
CA LEU A 28 -11.67 -16.55 5.39
C LEU A 28 -13.05 -17.06 5.87
N SER A 29 -13.12 -18.30 6.37
CA SER A 29 -14.33 -18.83 6.99
C SER A 29 -14.60 -18.16 8.34
N GLU A 30 -15.73 -17.45 8.47
CA GLU A 30 -16.09 -16.75 9.71
C GLU A 30 -16.14 -17.68 10.92
N ASP A 31 -16.72 -18.87 10.78
CA ASP A 31 -16.82 -19.85 11.86
C ASP A 31 -15.43 -20.23 12.37
N MET A 32 -14.50 -20.47 11.46
CA MET A 32 -13.13 -20.85 11.82
C MET A 32 -12.34 -19.70 12.45
N VAL A 33 -12.53 -18.46 11.97
CA VAL A 33 -11.88 -17.27 12.54
C VAL A 33 -12.39 -17.01 13.95
N ARG A 34 -13.71 -17.05 14.17
CA ARG A 34 -14.35 -16.80 15.48
C ARG A 34 -13.97 -17.86 16.51
N ASN A 35 -13.88 -19.12 16.11
CA ASN A 35 -13.59 -20.24 17.00
C ASN A 35 -12.08 -20.42 17.30
N SER A 36 -11.21 -19.53 16.80
CA SER A 36 -9.78 -19.62 17.04
C SER A 36 -9.36 -19.10 18.41
N VAL A 37 -8.64 -19.95 19.17
CA VAL A 37 -8.10 -19.70 20.53
C VAL A 37 -7.17 -18.47 20.61
N LYS A 38 -6.69 -17.96 19.48
CA LYS A 38 -5.74 -16.83 19.37
C LYS A 38 -6.23 -15.74 18.41
N HIS A 39 -7.49 -15.34 18.53
CA HIS A 39 -8.15 -14.32 17.69
C HIS A 39 -7.30 -13.05 17.44
N GLN A 40 -6.53 -12.61 18.44
CA GLN A 40 -5.68 -11.42 18.38
C GLN A 40 -4.55 -11.47 17.35
N TYR A 41 -4.02 -12.65 17.03
CA TYR A 41 -2.91 -12.81 16.07
C TYR A 41 -3.37 -13.16 14.65
N ILE A 42 -4.65 -13.53 14.49
CA ILE A 42 -5.27 -13.78 13.18
C ILE A 42 -5.66 -12.47 12.49
N SER A 43 -5.92 -11.43 13.29
CA SER A 43 -6.45 -10.14 12.84
C SER A 43 -5.71 -9.54 11.66
N TYR A 44 -4.38 -9.44 11.73
CA TYR A 44 -3.61 -8.85 10.65
C TYR A 44 -3.62 -9.70 9.38
N HIS A 45 -3.28 -10.99 9.48
CA HIS A 45 -3.16 -11.85 8.29
C HIS A 45 -4.50 -12.12 7.60
N ALA A 46 -5.59 -12.25 8.35
CA ALA A 46 -6.92 -12.46 7.78
C ALA A 46 -7.39 -11.19 7.04
N THR A 47 -7.24 -10.02 7.67
CA THR A 47 -7.57 -8.73 7.04
C THR A 47 -6.69 -8.48 5.81
N ALA A 48 -5.38 -8.68 5.92
CA ALA A 48 -4.45 -8.51 4.80
C ALA A 48 -4.73 -9.50 3.66
N LEU A 49 -5.06 -10.75 3.96
CA LEU A 49 -5.47 -11.74 2.96
C LEU A 49 -6.75 -11.30 2.25
N GLN A 50 -7.78 -10.90 2.98
CA GLN A 50 -9.04 -10.43 2.41
C GLN A 50 -8.83 -9.27 1.41
N TYR A 51 -8.11 -8.22 1.81
CA TYR A 51 -7.82 -7.11 0.89
C TYR A 51 -6.98 -7.57 -0.30
N SER A 52 -6.00 -8.45 -0.08
CA SER A 52 -5.15 -8.96 -1.17
C SER A 52 -5.93 -9.79 -2.18
N VAL A 53 -6.94 -10.55 -1.75
CA VAL A 53 -7.83 -11.32 -2.63
C VAL A 53 -8.74 -10.37 -3.42
N ARG A 54 -9.34 -9.36 -2.76
CA ARG A 54 -10.19 -8.36 -3.43
C ARG A 54 -9.44 -7.61 -4.53
N ILE A 55 -8.18 -7.26 -4.29
CA ILE A 55 -7.36 -6.49 -5.24
C ILE A 55 -6.82 -7.38 -6.36
N GLU A 56 -6.23 -8.54 -6.03
CA GLU A 56 -5.43 -9.32 -7.00
C GLU A 56 -6.13 -10.57 -7.53
N SER A 57 -7.32 -10.92 -7.01
CA SER A 57 -8.10 -12.07 -7.46
C SER A 57 -9.58 -11.69 -7.65
N PRO A 58 -9.90 -10.79 -8.61
CA PRO A 58 -11.25 -10.26 -8.81
C PRO A 58 -12.28 -11.32 -9.23
N THR A 59 -11.82 -12.50 -9.68
CA THR A 59 -12.68 -13.63 -10.06
C THR A 59 -13.05 -14.55 -8.87
N TYR A 60 -12.54 -14.29 -7.67
CA TYR A 60 -12.86 -15.09 -6.49
C TYR A 60 -14.28 -14.77 -6.01
N ASP A 61 -15.10 -15.80 -5.89
CA ASP A 61 -16.53 -15.74 -5.51
C ASP A 61 -16.83 -16.43 -4.17
N GLY A 62 -15.80 -16.88 -3.47
CA GLY A 62 -15.92 -17.53 -2.16
C GLY A 62 -16.18 -16.55 -1.01
N PRO A 63 -16.21 -17.05 0.23
CA PRO A 63 -16.53 -16.24 1.39
C PRO A 63 -15.47 -15.17 1.68
N PHE A 64 -15.95 -14.03 2.19
CA PHE A 64 -15.18 -12.98 2.84
C PHE A 64 -15.68 -12.82 4.28
N LEU A 65 -14.85 -12.22 5.14
CA LEU A 65 -15.22 -11.87 6.50
C LEU A 65 -16.18 -10.67 6.47
N GLY A 66 -17.30 -10.81 7.18
CA GLY A 66 -18.26 -9.73 7.38
C GLY A 66 -17.70 -8.60 8.25
N GLN A 67 -18.31 -7.42 8.14
CA GLN A 67 -17.85 -6.20 8.81
C GLN A 67 -17.72 -6.36 10.33
N GLN A 68 -18.66 -7.06 10.96
CA GLN A 68 -18.62 -7.30 12.42
C GLN A 68 -17.36 -8.07 12.85
N VAL A 69 -16.92 -9.05 12.06
CA VAL A 69 -15.67 -9.79 12.32
C VAL A 69 -14.49 -8.86 12.11
N LEU A 70 -14.44 -8.12 11.01
CA LEU A 70 -13.37 -7.17 10.72
C LEU A 70 -13.21 -6.13 11.84
N ASP A 71 -14.30 -5.51 12.30
CA ASP A 71 -14.31 -4.53 13.37
C ASP A 71 -13.73 -5.11 14.67
N SER A 72 -14.09 -6.36 14.99
CA SER A 72 -13.53 -7.06 16.14
C SER A 72 -12.01 -7.31 16.01
N LEU A 73 -11.53 -7.58 14.79
CA LEU A 73 -10.10 -7.78 14.50
C LEU A 73 -9.31 -6.46 14.57
N TYR A 74 -9.91 -5.34 14.12
CA TYR A 74 -9.29 -4.01 14.13
C TYR A 74 -9.01 -3.46 15.54
N SER A 75 -9.84 -3.79 16.53
CA SER A 75 -9.70 -3.33 17.92
C SER A 75 -8.40 -3.79 18.61
N THR A 76 -7.65 -4.72 18.00
CA THR A 76 -6.46 -5.35 18.59
C THR A 76 -5.17 -4.76 17.99
N ARG A 77 -4.79 -3.53 18.40
CA ARG A 77 -3.45 -2.89 18.40
C ARG A 77 -2.47 -2.99 17.19
N HIS A 78 -2.76 -3.68 16.08
CA HIS A 78 -1.80 -3.89 14.99
C HIS A 78 -2.20 -3.24 13.65
N LEU A 79 -3.34 -2.56 13.60
CA LEU A 79 -3.91 -1.96 12.39
C LEU A 79 -4.35 -0.50 12.60
N THR A 80 -3.71 0.24 13.52
CA THR A 80 -3.90 1.70 13.58
C THR A 80 -3.15 2.31 12.40
N THR A 81 -3.76 2.24 11.22
CA THR A 81 -3.35 3.04 10.08
C THR A 81 -3.61 4.50 10.43
N ARG A 82 -2.60 5.34 10.32
CA ARG A 82 -2.75 6.79 10.53
C ARG A 82 -1.97 7.55 9.47
N CYS A 83 -2.49 8.71 9.08
CA CYS A 83 -1.72 9.69 8.33
C CYS A 83 -0.91 10.51 9.34
N PRO A 84 0.43 10.40 9.38
CA PRO A 84 1.25 11.16 10.31
C PRO A 84 1.17 12.66 9.98
N ASN A 85 1.46 13.50 10.96
CA ASN A 85 1.70 14.92 10.76
C ASN A 85 2.70 15.42 11.82
N TRP A 86 3.30 16.59 11.59
CA TRP A 86 4.33 17.15 12.46
C TRP A 86 3.86 17.51 13.89
N THR A 87 2.56 17.57 14.17
CA THR A 87 2.03 17.87 15.52
C THR A 87 1.95 16.64 16.41
N MET A 88 2.11 15.43 15.85
CA MET A 88 2.15 14.19 16.61
C MET A 88 3.46 14.06 17.42
N GLN A 89 3.35 13.63 18.68
CA GLN A 89 4.50 13.53 19.59
C GLN A 89 5.30 12.22 19.41
N ASP A 90 4.68 11.18 18.86
CA ASP A 90 5.19 9.82 18.79
C ASP A 90 5.48 9.36 17.34
N LEU A 91 6.06 10.25 16.53
CA LEU A 91 6.44 9.92 15.16
C LEU A 91 7.62 8.94 15.12
N SER A 92 7.40 7.79 14.48
CA SER A 92 8.46 6.85 14.10
C SER A 92 9.43 7.47 13.08
N LEU A 93 10.63 6.89 12.95
CA LEU A 93 11.60 7.32 11.95
C LEU A 93 11.02 7.30 10.53
N GLN A 94 10.27 6.24 10.20
CA GLN A 94 9.66 6.10 8.88
C GLN A 94 8.62 7.20 8.61
N GLU A 95 7.76 7.51 9.57
CA GLU A 95 6.79 8.59 9.43
C GLU A 95 7.48 9.95 9.24
N LYS A 96 8.60 10.20 9.93
CA LYS A 96 9.40 11.42 9.73
C LYS A 96 9.98 11.51 8.33
N ILE A 97 10.44 10.40 7.75
CA ILE A 97 10.95 10.37 6.39
C ILE A 97 9.81 10.66 5.40
N ILE A 98 8.65 10.00 5.56
CA ILE A 98 7.46 10.25 4.75
C ILE A 98 7.05 11.73 4.77
N LEU A 99 7.01 12.34 5.96
CA LEU A 99 6.66 13.76 6.11
C LEU A 99 7.68 14.69 5.44
N LYS A 100 8.98 14.41 5.59
CA LYS A 100 10.03 15.19 4.89
C LYS A 100 9.93 15.08 3.38
N THR A 101 9.63 13.88 2.87
CA THR A 101 9.40 13.66 1.43
C THR A 101 8.18 14.46 0.96
N LEU A 102 7.10 14.48 1.74
CA LEU A 102 5.92 15.30 1.45
C LEU A 102 6.27 16.79 1.42
N ASP A 103 6.98 17.31 2.42
CA ASP A 103 7.36 18.73 2.50
C ASP A 103 8.23 19.14 1.31
N CYS A 104 9.17 18.29 0.89
CA CYS A 104 10.00 18.50 -0.30
C CYS A 104 9.14 18.58 -1.57
N LEU A 105 8.23 17.62 -1.76
CA LEU A 105 7.29 17.62 -2.88
C LEU A 105 6.37 18.85 -2.87
N GLN A 106 5.88 19.25 -1.70
CA GLN A 106 4.98 20.40 -1.57
C GLN A 106 5.70 21.74 -1.75
N THR A 107 6.97 21.83 -1.34
CA THR A 107 7.81 23.01 -1.60
C THR A 107 7.99 23.24 -3.10
N LYS A 108 8.12 22.16 -3.88
CA LYS A 108 8.37 22.22 -5.33
C LYS A 108 7.10 22.33 -6.16
N TYR A 109 6.04 21.60 -5.78
CA TYR A 109 4.84 21.42 -6.61
C TYR A 109 3.55 21.95 -5.95
N GLY A 110 3.67 22.69 -4.86
CA GLY A 110 2.54 23.25 -4.12
C GLY A 110 1.75 22.19 -3.34
N SER A 111 0.47 22.44 -3.06
CA SER A 111 -0.35 21.60 -2.17
C SER A 111 -0.99 20.37 -2.86
N ALA A 112 -0.60 20.04 -4.09
CA ALA A 112 -1.14 18.89 -4.81
C ALA A 112 -0.77 17.53 -4.17
N PRO A 113 0.49 17.28 -3.76
CA PRO A 113 0.86 16.07 -3.03
C PRO A 113 0.21 16.02 -1.65
N VAL A 114 -0.45 14.91 -1.33
CA VAL A 114 -1.12 14.71 -0.04
C VAL A 114 -0.90 13.29 0.48
N LEU A 115 -0.93 13.11 1.80
CA LEU A 115 -0.90 11.77 2.40
C LEU A 115 -2.28 11.12 2.35
N ARG A 116 -2.31 9.86 1.93
CA ARG A 116 -3.51 9.01 1.96
C ARG A 116 -3.15 7.58 2.35
N GLN A 117 -4.02 6.97 3.14
CA GLN A 117 -3.96 5.55 3.42
C GLN A 117 -4.68 4.81 2.28
N LEU A 118 -3.96 4.48 1.21
CA LEU A 118 -4.57 3.83 0.03
C LEU A 118 -5.00 2.40 0.32
N LEU A 119 -4.16 1.65 1.05
CA LEU A 119 -4.39 0.26 1.40
C LEU A 119 -4.52 0.11 2.92
N PRO A 120 -5.69 -0.29 3.45
CA PRO A 120 -5.96 -0.31 4.90
C PRO A 120 -5.18 -1.39 5.67
N HIS A 121 -4.69 -2.43 4.98
CA HIS A 121 -3.86 -3.50 5.58
C HIS A 121 -2.35 -3.20 5.58
N PHE A 122 -1.94 -2.01 5.15
CA PHE A 122 -0.56 -1.55 5.25
C PHE A 122 -0.41 -0.48 6.32
N HIS A 123 0.67 -0.55 7.08
CA HIS A 123 0.86 0.34 8.22
C HIS A 123 1.12 1.80 7.83
N TYR A 124 1.95 2.03 6.81
CA TYR A 124 2.34 3.37 6.38
C TYR A 124 1.49 3.87 5.20
N PRO A 125 1.09 5.16 5.22
CA PRO A 125 0.37 5.78 4.10
C PRO A 125 1.30 6.06 2.93
N ASP A 126 0.70 6.51 1.83
CA ASP A 126 1.36 6.88 0.58
C ASP A 126 1.17 8.37 0.32
N ILE A 127 2.11 8.99 -0.41
CA ILE A 127 1.94 10.35 -0.92
C ILE A 127 1.33 10.24 -2.32
N VAL A 128 0.22 10.92 -2.55
CA VAL A 128 -0.58 10.76 -3.77
C VAL A 128 -0.87 12.08 -4.44
N PHE A 129 -0.92 12.06 -5.76
CA PHE A 129 -1.22 13.19 -6.64
C PHE A 129 -1.42 12.70 -8.08
N GLY A 130 -2.05 13.53 -8.93
CA GLY A 130 -2.10 13.33 -10.37
C GLY A 130 -0.89 14.00 -11.05
N VAL A 131 -0.31 13.34 -12.04
CA VAL A 131 0.83 13.85 -12.82
C VAL A 131 0.40 14.14 -14.26
N GLN A 132 0.74 15.32 -14.76
CA GLN A 132 0.66 15.66 -16.18
C GLN A 132 2.07 16.04 -16.65
N ILE A 133 2.44 15.57 -17.84
CA ILE A 133 3.76 15.84 -18.44
C ILE A 133 3.54 16.52 -19.78
N ALA A 134 4.07 17.73 -19.93
CA ALA A 134 4.10 18.47 -21.18
C ALA A 134 5.55 18.86 -21.49
N ASP A 135 6.11 18.38 -22.60
CA ASP A 135 7.46 18.73 -23.06
C ASP A 135 8.57 18.65 -21.98
N THR A 136 8.48 17.65 -21.08
CA THR A 136 9.33 17.40 -19.89
C THR A 136 9.01 18.18 -18.62
N ASP A 137 8.15 19.18 -18.69
CA ASP A 137 7.62 19.85 -17.50
C ASP A 137 6.58 18.97 -16.79
N ILE A 138 6.76 18.82 -15.49
CA ILE A 138 5.88 18.03 -14.63
C ILE A 138 4.96 18.99 -13.87
N THR A 139 3.67 18.87 -14.11
CA THR A 139 2.64 19.54 -13.31
C THR A 139 1.92 18.51 -12.44
N LEU A 140 1.74 18.85 -11.16
CA LEU A 140 1.01 18.02 -10.22
C LEU A 140 -0.37 18.62 -9.95
N SER A 141 -1.36 17.74 -9.85
CA SER A 141 -2.74 18.08 -9.52
C SER A 141 -3.21 17.23 -8.34
N GLN A 142 -4.22 17.72 -7.62
CA GLN A 142 -4.88 16.88 -6.62
C GLN A 142 -5.63 15.75 -7.32
N LEU A 143 -5.52 14.56 -6.75
CA LEU A 143 -6.13 13.36 -7.29
C LEU A 143 -7.48 13.09 -6.62
N GLU A 144 -8.52 12.89 -7.43
CA GLU A 144 -9.81 12.41 -6.95
C GLU A 144 -9.73 10.90 -6.70
N LEU A 145 -10.11 10.48 -5.50
CA LEU A 145 -10.09 9.10 -5.05
C LEU A 145 -11.50 8.66 -4.65
N CYS A 146 -11.88 7.44 -5.02
CA CYS A 146 -13.07 6.78 -4.48
C CYS A 146 -12.67 5.62 -3.56
N SER A 147 -13.54 5.33 -2.58
CA SER A 147 -13.38 4.18 -1.70
C SER A 147 -14.17 3.01 -2.28
N GLU A 148 -13.46 1.95 -2.64
CA GLU A 148 -14.01 0.68 -3.08
C GLU A 148 -13.64 -0.38 -2.04
N ASP A 149 -14.63 -0.91 -1.34
CA ASP A 149 -14.41 -1.99 -0.37
C ASP A 149 -13.38 -1.67 0.74
N GLY A 150 -13.19 -0.38 1.05
CA GLY A 150 -12.23 0.12 2.04
C GLY A 150 -10.84 0.45 1.48
N VAL A 151 -10.62 0.25 0.18
CA VAL A 151 -9.40 0.61 -0.56
C VAL A 151 -9.65 1.90 -1.33
N LEU A 152 -8.66 2.79 -1.41
CA LEU A 152 -8.79 4.01 -2.22
C LEU A 152 -8.22 3.79 -3.62
N VAL A 153 -9.03 4.09 -4.64
CA VAL A 153 -8.69 3.95 -6.05
C VAL A 153 -8.83 5.29 -6.79
N PRO A 154 -8.03 5.52 -7.85
CA PRO A 154 -8.08 6.79 -8.59
C PRO A 154 -9.30 6.86 -9.49
N GLN A 155 -9.92 8.04 -9.58
CA GLN A 155 -10.99 8.31 -10.54
C GLN A 155 -10.41 8.77 -11.89
N SER A 156 -10.88 8.16 -12.98
CA SER A 156 -10.37 8.37 -14.35
C SER A 156 -10.73 9.73 -14.99
N SER A 157 -11.24 10.71 -14.22
CA SER A 157 -11.89 11.92 -14.72
C SER A 157 -10.93 13.00 -15.24
N SER A 158 -9.68 13.07 -14.76
CA SER A 158 -8.84 14.27 -14.91
C SER A 158 -7.77 14.23 -16.01
N GLY A 159 -7.61 13.10 -16.71
CA GLY A 159 -6.53 12.89 -17.68
C GLY A 159 -5.11 12.93 -17.09
N ALA A 160 -4.97 13.20 -15.79
CA ALA A 160 -3.72 13.10 -15.06
C ALA A 160 -3.43 11.64 -14.72
N VAL A 161 -2.15 11.28 -14.78
CA VAL A 161 -1.68 9.95 -14.40
C VAL A 161 -1.68 9.85 -12.88
N PRO A 162 -2.48 8.95 -12.26
CA PRO A 162 -2.51 8.81 -10.81
C PRO A 162 -1.17 8.24 -10.32
N CYS A 163 -0.51 8.97 -9.42
CA CYS A 163 0.79 8.58 -8.88
C CYS A 163 0.71 8.35 -7.36
N ALA A 164 1.36 7.29 -6.91
CA ALA A 164 1.57 6.99 -5.50
C ALA A 164 3.08 6.85 -5.22
N VAL A 165 3.61 7.72 -4.36
CA VAL A 165 4.98 7.63 -3.89
C VAL A 165 5.00 6.76 -2.63
N VAL A 166 5.72 5.64 -2.73
CA VAL A 166 5.91 4.69 -1.64
C VAL A 166 7.31 4.89 -1.08
N VAL A 167 7.38 5.34 0.18
CA VAL A 167 8.65 5.48 0.90
C VAL A 167 8.93 4.16 1.64
N HIS A 168 10.01 3.49 1.25
CA HIS A 168 10.41 2.19 1.76
C HIS A 168 11.38 2.31 2.95
N GLY A 169 11.05 1.65 4.05
CA GLY A 169 11.90 1.61 5.25
C GLY A 169 13.08 0.63 5.15
N LEU A 170 13.87 0.53 6.22
CA LEU A 170 15.06 -0.34 6.31
C LEU A 170 14.75 -1.82 6.02
N GLY A 171 13.60 -2.32 6.47
CA GLY A 171 13.20 -3.73 6.31
C GLY A 171 12.56 -4.08 4.96
N ALA A 172 12.50 -3.16 4.00
CA ALA A 172 11.83 -3.39 2.71
C ALA A 172 12.71 -4.13 1.68
N PHE A 173 14.02 -4.18 1.91
CA PHE A 173 15.00 -4.65 0.95
C PHE A 173 15.77 -5.87 1.43
N SER A 174 16.11 -6.74 0.49
CA SER A 174 17.11 -7.79 0.69
C SER A 174 18.49 -7.17 0.94
N GLU A 175 19.17 -7.61 1.98
CA GLU A 175 20.55 -7.24 2.24
C GLU A 175 21.45 -7.70 1.07
N GLY A 176 22.29 -6.78 0.56
CA GLY A 176 23.23 -7.05 -0.52
C GLY A 176 22.69 -6.94 -1.95
N SER A 177 21.39 -7.19 -2.19
CA SER A 177 20.82 -7.12 -3.55
C SER A 177 19.97 -5.88 -3.82
N GLN A 178 19.57 -5.13 -2.79
CA GLN A 178 18.66 -3.97 -2.90
C GLN A 178 17.32 -4.29 -3.60
N HIS A 179 16.94 -5.57 -3.67
CA HIS A 179 15.65 -5.97 -4.23
C HIS A 179 14.55 -5.87 -3.17
N LEU A 180 13.41 -5.33 -3.59
CA LEU A 180 12.23 -5.21 -2.75
C LEU A 180 11.65 -6.59 -2.39
N MET A 181 11.33 -6.81 -1.12
CA MET A 181 10.83 -8.11 -0.62
C MET A 181 9.53 -7.98 0.16
N GLY A 182 8.87 -9.12 0.35
CA GLY A 182 7.75 -9.29 1.27
C GLY A 182 6.64 -8.25 1.07
N LEU A 183 6.25 -7.60 2.17
CA LEU A 183 5.16 -6.64 2.22
C LEU A 183 5.37 -5.45 1.27
N ALA A 184 6.59 -4.93 1.15
CA ALA A 184 6.85 -3.79 0.29
C ALA A 184 6.57 -4.13 -1.19
N LYS A 185 6.99 -5.32 -1.63
CA LYS A 185 6.70 -5.83 -2.98
C LYS A 185 5.22 -6.03 -3.23
N VAL A 186 4.49 -6.55 -2.24
CA VAL A 186 3.04 -6.71 -2.31
C VAL A 186 2.36 -5.34 -2.41
N LYS A 187 2.77 -4.36 -1.60
CA LYS A 187 2.21 -2.99 -1.62
C LYS A 187 2.30 -2.38 -3.01
N VAL A 188 3.50 -2.41 -3.58
CA VAL A 188 3.78 -1.86 -4.92
C VAL A 188 2.95 -2.57 -5.98
N ARG A 189 2.86 -3.90 -5.92
CA ARG A 189 2.05 -4.69 -6.86
C ARG A 189 0.57 -4.33 -6.77
N GLN A 190 0.01 -4.27 -5.57
CA GLN A 190 -1.40 -3.93 -5.35
C GLN A 190 -1.74 -2.51 -5.81
N LEU A 191 -0.90 -1.53 -5.50
CA LEU A 191 -1.09 -0.15 -5.98
C LEU A 191 -1.08 -0.07 -7.51
N ARG A 192 -0.20 -0.83 -8.18
CA ARG A 192 -0.19 -0.92 -9.64
C ARG A 192 -1.47 -1.58 -10.18
N THR A 193 -1.96 -2.63 -9.55
CA THR A 193 -3.24 -3.28 -9.90
C THR A 193 -4.42 -2.32 -9.79
N LEU A 194 -4.40 -1.41 -8.81
CA LEU A 194 -5.42 -0.36 -8.64
C LEU A 194 -5.26 0.82 -9.60
N GLY A 195 -4.30 0.77 -10.53
CA GLY A 195 -4.11 1.78 -11.57
C GLY A 195 -3.14 2.92 -11.21
N PHE A 196 -2.48 2.88 -10.05
CA PHE A 196 -1.46 3.88 -9.71
C PHE A 196 -0.13 3.62 -10.43
N ARG A 197 0.52 4.70 -10.86
CA ARG A 197 1.96 4.70 -11.10
C ARG A 197 2.69 4.80 -9.77
N VAL A 198 3.51 3.81 -9.48
CA VAL A 198 4.20 3.73 -8.19
C VAL A 198 5.62 4.25 -8.33
N VAL A 199 5.92 5.31 -7.58
CA VAL A 199 7.27 5.85 -7.43
C VAL A 199 7.86 5.33 -6.13
N GLU A 200 8.89 4.53 -6.24
CA GLU A 200 9.54 3.88 -5.10
C GLU A 200 10.72 4.72 -4.63
N LEU A 201 10.71 5.12 -3.36
CA LEU A 201 11.79 5.87 -2.73
C LEU A 201 12.39 5.05 -1.58
N SER A 202 13.65 4.67 -1.72
CA SER A 202 14.34 3.88 -0.71
C SER A 202 15.00 4.78 0.33
N HIS A 203 15.00 4.36 1.60
CA HIS A 203 15.63 5.13 2.68
C HIS A 203 17.10 5.50 2.41
N PHE A 204 17.87 4.63 1.75
CA PHE A 204 19.29 4.87 1.45
C PHE A 204 19.49 5.88 0.31
N GLU A 205 18.58 5.89 -0.67
CA GLU A 205 18.63 6.84 -1.80
C GLU A 205 18.32 8.26 -1.29
N LEU A 206 17.37 8.38 -0.35
CA LEU A 206 17.01 9.64 0.29
C LEU A 206 18.13 10.21 1.16
N SER A 207 19.03 9.38 1.70
CA SER A 207 20.17 9.85 2.50
C SER A 207 21.35 10.36 1.67
N CYS A 208 21.43 10.00 0.38
CA CYS A 208 22.63 10.21 -0.44
C CYS A 208 22.49 11.29 -1.52
N MET A 209 21.28 11.77 -1.84
CA MET A 209 21.07 12.69 -2.96
C MET A 209 20.31 13.96 -2.55
N SER A 210 20.53 15.06 -3.28
CA SER A 210 19.62 16.21 -3.23
C SER A 210 18.23 15.74 -3.66
N SER A 211 17.29 15.70 -2.72
CA SER A 211 15.96 15.11 -2.86
C SER A 211 15.22 15.54 -4.14
N ASP A 212 15.42 16.78 -4.56
CA ASP A 212 14.54 17.44 -5.53
C ASP A 212 14.74 16.97 -6.98
N PHE A 213 15.99 16.72 -7.38
CA PHE A 213 16.31 16.20 -8.72
C PHE A 213 16.01 14.71 -8.80
N TYR A 214 16.38 13.97 -7.75
CA TYR A 214 16.19 12.53 -7.71
C TYR A 214 14.71 12.12 -7.79
N ILE A 215 13.84 12.81 -7.02
CA ILE A 215 12.40 12.54 -7.05
C ILE A 215 11.80 12.90 -8.41
N GLN A 216 12.28 13.98 -9.05
CA GLN A 216 11.82 14.37 -10.39
C GLN A 216 12.18 13.32 -11.45
N ASP A 217 13.40 12.81 -11.45
CA ASP A 217 13.84 11.77 -12.39
C ASP A 217 13.02 10.48 -12.21
N LYS A 218 12.75 10.09 -10.95
CA LYS A 218 11.89 8.94 -10.64
C LYS A 218 10.45 9.16 -11.10
N LEU A 219 9.91 10.37 -10.94
CA LEU A 219 8.57 10.72 -11.43
C LEU A 219 8.50 10.62 -12.95
N LEU A 220 9.48 11.19 -13.65
CA LEU A 220 9.56 11.13 -15.09
C LEU A 220 9.66 9.68 -15.58
N ALA A 221 10.53 8.88 -14.95
CA ALA A 221 10.70 7.46 -15.28
C ALA A 221 9.42 6.65 -15.06
N ALA A 222 8.71 6.87 -13.94
CA ALA A 222 7.49 6.14 -13.60
C ALA A 222 6.31 6.49 -14.52
N CYS A 223 6.28 7.72 -15.06
CA CYS A 223 5.20 8.19 -15.93
C CYS A 223 5.47 7.93 -17.42
N THR A 224 6.73 7.85 -17.84
CA THR A 224 7.13 7.59 -19.24
C THR A 224 7.25 6.10 -19.57
N THR A 225 7.41 5.23 -18.58
CA THR A 225 7.37 3.78 -18.79
C THR A 225 5.93 3.33 -19.05
N SER A 226 5.70 2.66 -20.18
CA SER A 226 4.43 1.97 -20.44
C SER A 226 4.16 0.98 -19.29
N LEU A 227 2.89 0.89 -18.83
CA LEU A 227 2.52 -0.16 -17.87
C LEU A 227 2.90 -1.50 -18.52
N PRO A 228 3.63 -2.39 -17.83
CA PRO A 228 3.73 -3.75 -18.32
C PRO A 228 2.31 -4.30 -18.41
N ASN A 229 1.93 -4.79 -19.59
CA ASN A 229 0.68 -5.54 -19.75
C ASN A 229 0.76 -6.72 -18.79
N LEU A 230 -0.11 -6.72 -17.77
CA LEU A 230 -0.32 -7.85 -16.85
C LEU A 230 -0.86 -9.05 -17.62
#